data_AF-A3JW67-F1
#
_entry.id   AF-A3JW67-F1
#
_cell.length_a   1.000
_cell.length_b   1.000
_cell.length_c   1.000
_cell.angle_alpha   90.00
_cell.angle_beta   90.00
_cell.angle_gamma   90.00
#
_symmetry.space_group_name_H-M   'P 1'
#
loop_
_entity.id
_entity.type
_entity.pdbx_description
1 polymer ?
#
loop_
_entity_poly.entity_id
_entity_poly.type
_entity_poly.pdbx_seq_one_letter_code
_entity_poly.pdbx_strand_id
1 'polypeptide(L)'
;MVNGYYYKKAPVLSKLYTMKGRHLPRNEQKNDDDFDVWHSRPLDVHRWSDFPEVNQLVDRVFDDFTDEQKANISGRSNNSGKASGKTHLKVVLLDLYVAWKNDPDMCLGVMLSNDAHKVGSRYNAIHISRRIRGVILELETADLINVKGGSYSHSGDTKGNRTTRIKATGLLEMHFEGLEVPPFAIGRHEDIECIILNDKDTNEFGEPIGKKKSKPIEYHDTPETNQWREELTAYNNQLAATYIDIVSLEEPTITRLKSNGDKQTIGINQNGKFVRRIFSRGDWMFNGRFYGGWWQQIGEDLRRDITLNNLPTVEVV
;
A
#
# COMPACT_ATOMS: atom_id res chain seq x y z
N MET A 1 4.64 -43.76 -5.98
CA MET A 1 5.12 -43.10 -7.20
C MET A 1 5.49 -41.68 -6.83
N VAL A 2 6.79 -41.39 -6.86
CA VAL A 2 7.40 -40.12 -6.43
C VAL A 2 7.56 -39.27 -7.68
N ASN A 3 6.84 -38.15 -7.79
CA ASN A 3 7.07 -37.16 -8.84
C ASN A 3 7.93 -36.03 -8.29
N GLY A 4 9.20 -36.07 -8.65
CA GLY A 4 10.17 -35.01 -8.38
C GLY A 4 9.97 -33.84 -9.35
N TYR A 5 9.73 -32.66 -8.79
CA TYR A 5 9.77 -31.42 -9.55
C TYR A 5 11.21 -30.90 -9.57
N TYR A 6 11.80 -30.89 -10.76
CA TYR A 6 13.11 -30.31 -11.03
C TYR A 6 13.04 -28.78 -10.90
N TYR A 7 13.65 -28.24 -9.85
CA TYR A 7 13.96 -26.81 -9.76
C TYR A 7 15.00 -26.43 -10.82
N LYS A 8 14.61 -25.61 -11.79
CA LYS A 8 15.59 -24.85 -12.59
C LYS A 8 16.10 -23.69 -11.72
N LYS A 9 17.37 -23.76 -11.32
CA LYS A 9 18.08 -22.64 -10.68
C LYS A 9 17.94 -21.39 -11.55
N ALA A 10 17.45 -20.30 -10.95
CA ALA A 10 17.55 -18.97 -11.54
C ALA A 10 19.02 -18.63 -11.83
N PRO A 11 19.33 -17.90 -12.92
CA PRO A 11 20.71 -17.59 -13.25
C PRO A 11 21.33 -16.69 -12.18
N VAL A 12 22.56 -17.02 -11.79
CA VAL A 12 23.42 -16.18 -10.95
C VAL A 12 23.59 -14.80 -11.62
N LEU A 13 23.38 -13.73 -10.87
CA LEU A 13 23.48 -12.30 -11.24
C LEU A 13 24.76 -11.91 -12.00
N SER A 14 25.81 -12.74 -11.98
CA SER A 14 27.07 -12.50 -12.68
C SER A 14 26.99 -12.63 -14.21
N LYS A 15 25.90 -13.16 -14.79
CA LYS A 15 25.75 -13.31 -16.26
C LYS A 15 25.01 -12.17 -16.97
N LEU A 16 24.41 -11.23 -16.25
CA LEU A 16 23.70 -10.09 -16.87
C LEU A 16 24.65 -8.99 -17.38
N TYR A 17 25.93 -9.00 -17.00
CA TYR A 17 26.91 -8.01 -17.44
C TYR A 17 27.52 -8.25 -18.84
N THR A 18 27.07 -9.26 -19.60
CA THR A 18 27.71 -9.61 -20.89
C THR A 18 26.75 -9.67 -22.10
N MET A 19 25.78 -8.75 -22.17
CA MET A 19 25.11 -8.44 -23.45
C MET A 19 25.08 -6.93 -23.75
N LYS A 20 26.25 -6.27 -23.65
CA LYS A 20 26.49 -5.01 -24.38
C LYS A 20 26.74 -5.35 -25.86
N GLY A 21 25.68 -5.34 -26.67
CA GLY A 21 25.86 -5.52 -28.11
C GLY A 21 24.61 -5.91 -28.87
N ARG A 22 23.54 -5.12 -28.76
CA ARG A 22 22.50 -5.05 -29.80
C ARG A 22 21.82 -3.68 -29.71
N HIS A 23 21.99 -2.89 -30.75
CA HIS A 23 21.48 -1.52 -30.86
C HIS A 23 19.96 -1.59 -31.03
N LEU A 24 19.21 -1.21 -30.00
CA LEU A 24 17.77 -0.95 -30.13
C LEU A 24 17.57 0.40 -30.82
N PRO A 25 16.57 0.54 -31.72
CA PRO A 25 16.32 1.78 -32.42
C PRO A 25 15.97 2.92 -31.45
N ARG A 26 16.54 4.10 -31.73
CA ARG A 26 16.40 5.33 -30.95
C ARG A 26 14.99 5.90 -31.10
N ASN A 27 14.05 5.41 -30.29
CA ASN A 27 12.77 6.08 -30.05
C ASN A 27 12.64 6.29 -28.54
N GLU A 28 12.54 7.56 -28.13
CA GLU A 28 12.27 8.09 -26.79
C GLU A 28 12.55 7.14 -25.61
N GLN A 29 13.79 7.14 -25.13
CA GLN A 29 14.07 6.70 -23.76
C GLN A 29 13.33 7.66 -22.81
N LYS A 30 12.15 7.26 -22.32
CA LYS A 30 11.61 7.80 -21.07
C LYS A 30 12.74 7.71 -20.05
N ASN A 31 13.13 8.84 -19.50
CA ASN A 31 14.04 8.86 -18.37
C ASN A 31 13.23 8.28 -17.20
N ASP A 32 13.48 7.03 -16.80
CA ASP A 32 12.70 6.37 -15.72
C ASP A 32 12.72 7.18 -14.40
N ASP A 33 13.71 8.07 -14.25
CA ASP A 33 13.84 9.03 -13.15
C ASP A 33 12.69 10.06 -13.09
N ASP A 34 12.01 10.32 -14.21
CA ASP A 34 10.96 11.33 -14.30
C ASP A 34 9.55 10.72 -14.29
N PHE A 35 9.07 10.38 -13.08
CA PHE A 35 7.69 9.95 -12.87
C PHE A 35 6.79 11.06 -12.29
N ASP A 36 5.49 11.01 -12.58
CA ASP A 36 4.52 11.96 -12.02
C ASP A 36 4.32 11.74 -10.51
N VAL A 37 4.75 12.72 -9.72
CA VAL A 37 4.64 12.69 -8.25
C VAL A 37 3.21 12.88 -7.74
N TRP A 38 2.30 13.36 -8.59
CA TRP A 38 0.91 13.62 -8.24
C TRP A 38 0.03 12.41 -8.50
N HIS A 39 0.40 11.57 -9.47
CA HIS A 39 -0.19 10.25 -9.70
C HIS A 39 0.26 9.25 -8.62
N SER A 40 -0.31 9.40 -7.42
CA SER A 40 0.18 8.74 -6.23
C SER A 40 -0.91 8.36 -5.23
N ARG A 41 -0.64 7.32 -4.45
CA ARG A 41 -1.38 6.99 -3.23
C ARG A 41 -0.46 6.88 -2.02
N PRO A 42 -0.94 7.04 -0.78
CA PRO A 42 -0.13 6.79 0.40
C PRO A 42 0.37 5.33 0.46
N LEU A 43 1.57 5.13 1.01
CA LEU A 43 2.05 3.81 1.42
C LEU A 43 1.07 3.21 2.44
N ASP A 44 0.60 2.01 2.17
CA ASP A 44 -0.21 1.21 3.08
C ASP A 44 0.71 0.31 3.92
N VAL A 45 1.05 0.78 5.12
CA VAL A 45 1.95 0.04 6.01
C VAL A 45 1.37 -1.29 6.48
N HIS A 46 0.07 -1.51 6.29
CA HIS A 46 -0.65 -2.73 6.66
C HIS A 46 -0.92 -3.66 5.50
N ARG A 47 -0.46 -3.35 4.29
CA ARG A 47 -0.47 -4.28 3.17
C ARG A 47 0.37 -5.51 3.54
N TRP A 48 -0.25 -6.69 3.52
CA TRP A 48 0.40 -7.91 4.00
C TRP A 48 0.02 -9.14 3.19
N SER A 49 0.91 -10.14 3.20
CA SER A 49 0.74 -11.45 2.56
C SER A 49 1.73 -12.42 3.16
N ASP A 50 1.30 -13.62 3.54
CA ASP A 50 2.20 -14.72 3.92
C ASP A 50 2.46 -15.69 2.77
N PHE A 51 2.02 -15.34 1.57
CA PHE A 51 2.20 -16.15 0.38
C PHE A 51 3.71 -16.33 0.09
N PRO A 52 4.19 -17.56 -0.16
CA PRO A 52 5.61 -17.86 -0.24
C PRO A 52 6.37 -16.98 -1.23
N GLU A 53 5.79 -16.67 -2.38
CA GLU A 53 6.38 -15.90 -3.47
C GLU A 53 6.65 -14.45 -3.03
N VAL A 54 5.78 -13.89 -2.18
CA VAL A 54 6.00 -12.55 -1.58
C VAL A 54 7.18 -12.60 -0.62
N ASN A 55 7.26 -13.62 0.24
CA ASN A 55 8.38 -13.76 1.17
C ASN A 55 9.70 -14.03 0.42
N GLN A 56 9.68 -14.83 -0.65
CA GLN A 56 10.83 -15.08 -1.51
C GLN A 56 11.29 -13.83 -2.26
N LEU A 57 10.39 -12.93 -2.68
CA LEU A 57 10.79 -11.62 -3.20
C LEU A 57 11.60 -10.85 -2.15
N VAL A 58 11.09 -10.77 -0.92
CA VAL A 58 11.75 -10.05 0.18
C VAL A 58 13.10 -10.66 0.50
N ASP A 59 13.18 -12.00 0.56
CA ASP A 59 14.43 -12.71 0.83
C ASP A 59 15.44 -12.50 -0.29
N ARG A 60 15.04 -12.60 -1.57
CA ARG A 60 15.93 -12.34 -2.71
C ARG A 60 16.50 -10.92 -2.66
N VAL A 61 15.64 -9.90 -2.53
CA VAL A 61 16.09 -8.50 -2.46
C VAL A 61 17.00 -8.28 -1.24
N PHE A 62 16.65 -8.85 -0.09
CA PHE A 62 17.49 -8.74 1.10
C PHE A 62 18.83 -9.46 0.95
N ASP A 63 18.86 -10.62 0.31
CA ASP A 63 20.09 -11.41 0.15
C ASP A 63 21.05 -10.78 -0.86
N ASP A 64 20.51 -10.07 -1.86
CA ASP A 64 21.28 -9.29 -2.84
C ASP A 64 21.90 -8.00 -2.25
N PHE A 65 21.43 -7.54 -1.10
CA PHE A 65 22.07 -6.43 -0.38
C PHE A 65 23.48 -6.79 0.11
N THR A 66 24.37 -5.80 0.11
CA THR A 66 25.69 -5.94 0.75
C THR A 66 25.55 -6.12 2.26
N ASP A 67 26.60 -6.61 2.92
CA ASP A 67 26.60 -6.76 4.38
C ASP A 67 26.36 -5.43 5.10
N GLU A 68 26.86 -4.32 4.54
CA GLU A 68 26.63 -2.97 5.06
C GLU A 68 25.15 -2.57 4.95
N GLN A 69 24.54 -2.76 3.78
CA GLN A 69 23.12 -2.48 3.56
C GLN A 69 22.23 -3.32 4.48
N LYS A 70 22.53 -4.62 4.62
CA LYS A 70 21.84 -5.53 5.56
C LYS A 70 21.96 -5.03 7.01
N ALA A 71 23.14 -4.57 7.42
CA ALA A 71 23.36 -4.02 8.76
C ALA A 71 22.56 -2.72 8.98
N ASN A 72 22.50 -1.83 7.98
CA ASN A 72 21.79 -0.56 8.05
C ASN A 72 20.29 -0.74 8.28
N ILE A 73 19.68 -1.76 7.68
CA ILE A 73 18.23 -2.02 7.83
C ILE A 73 17.88 -2.99 8.94
N SER A 74 18.82 -3.78 9.47
CA SER A 74 18.52 -4.74 10.54
C SER A 74 18.47 -4.09 11.94
N GLY A 75 19.10 -2.92 12.09
CA GLY A 75 19.27 -2.26 13.39
C GLY A 75 20.37 -2.93 14.22
N ARG A 76 20.80 -2.26 15.30
CA ARG A 76 21.80 -2.79 16.23
C ARG A 76 21.15 -3.81 17.18
N SER A 77 21.88 -4.83 17.64
CA SER A 77 21.37 -5.93 18.48
C SER A 77 20.56 -5.46 19.70
N ASN A 78 20.98 -4.39 20.38
CA ASN A 78 20.29 -3.84 21.55
C ASN A 78 19.08 -2.93 21.22
N ASN A 79 18.77 -2.75 19.93
CA ASN A 79 17.68 -1.92 19.43
C ASN A 79 17.06 -2.54 18.16
N SER A 80 16.82 -3.86 18.20
CA SER A 80 16.17 -4.61 17.12
C SER A 80 14.76 -4.07 16.81
N GLY A 81 14.11 -3.42 17.78
CA GLY A 81 12.77 -2.86 17.64
C GLY A 81 11.71 -3.95 17.54
N LYS A 82 10.43 -3.55 17.49
CA LYS A 82 9.31 -4.51 17.41
C LYS A 82 9.16 -5.16 16.01
N ALA A 83 9.54 -4.43 14.96
CA ALA A 83 9.52 -4.91 13.58
C ALA A 83 10.95 -5.03 13.04
N SER A 84 11.26 -6.13 12.36
CA SER A 84 12.59 -6.38 11.80
C SER A 84 12.88 -5.53 10.56
N GLY A 85 14.15 -5.46 10.12
CA GLY A 85 14.50 -4.85 8.84
C GLY A 85 13.76 -5.46 7.66
N LYS A 86 13.70 -6.80 7.59
CA LYS A 86 12.92 -7.53 6.59
C LYS A 86 11.42 -7.20 6.65
N THR A 87 10.85 -6.96 7.83
CA THR A 87 9.45 -6.52 7.96
C THR A 87 9.21 -5.18 7.28
N HIS A 88 10.12 -4.21 7.47
CA HIS A 88 10.03 -2.91 6.82
C HIS A 88 10.22 -3.03 5.30
N LEU A 89 11.19 -3.86 4.87
CA LEU A 89 11.43 -4.18 3.47
C LEU A 89 10.20 -4.79 2.80
N LYS A 90 9.58 -5.79 3.46
CA LYS A 90 8.36 -6.44 2.99
C LYS A 90 7.22 -5.46 2.76
N VAL A 91 6.96 -4.56 3.72
CA VAL A 91 5.91 -3.54 3.58
C VAL A 91 6.15 -2.65 2.35
N VAL A 92 7.38 -2.17 2.16
CA VAL A 92 7.72 -1.30 1.03
C VAL A 92 7.60 -2.04 -0.30
N LEU A 93 8.23 -3.21 -0.43
CA LEU A 93 8.23 -3.99 -1.67
C LEU A 93 6.83 -4.48 -2.04
N LEU A 94 6.06 -4.98 -1.08
CA LEU A 94 4.73 -5.51 -1.35
C LEU A 94 3.77 -4.40 -1.77
N ASP A 95 3.81 -3.23 -1.12
CA ASP A 95 2.90 -2.15 -1.50
C ASP A 95 3.31 -1.49 -2.83
N LEU A 96 4.61 -1.48 -3.16
CA LEU A 96 5.10 -1.12 -4.51
C LEU A 96 4.60 -2.11 -5.56
N TYR A 97 4.68 -3.42 -5.30
CA TYR A 97 4.13 -4.44 -6.19
C TYR A 97 2.63 -4.23 -6.43
N VAL A 98 1.86 -3.96 -5.38
CA VAL A 98 0.42 -3.69 -5.52
C VAL A 98 0.16 -2.38 -6.28
N ALA A 99 0.96 -1.33 -6.08
CA ALA A 99 0.82 -0.09 -6.85
C ALA A 99 1.08 -0.35 -8.35
N TRP A 100 2.22 -0.94 -8.68
CA TRP A 100 2.63 -1.27 -10.05
C TRP A 100 1.64 -2.19 -10.75
N LYS A 101 1.14 -3.23 -10.07
CA LYS A 101 0.16 -4.18 -10.64
C LYS A 101 -1.19 -3.53 -10.96
N ASN A 102 -1.59 -2.51 -10.20
CA ASN A 102 -2.82 -1.77 -10.46
C ASN A 102 -2.63 -0.73 -11.56
N ASP A 103 -1.48 -0.06 -11.56
CA ASP A 103 -1.12 1.01 -12.49
C ASP A 103 0.41 1.19 -12.47
N PRO A 104 1.13 0.77 -13.52
CA PRO A 104 2.59 0.87 -13.59
C PRO A 104 3.14 2.30 -13.45
N ASP A 105 2.33 3.33 -13.69
CA ASP A 105 2.74 4.73 -13.53
C ASP A 105 2.49 5.28 -12.12
N MET A 106 1.75 4.56 -11.27
CA MET A 106 1.42 5.01 -9.91
C MET A 106 2.61 4.92 -8.96
N CYS A 107 2.92 6.03 -8.29
CA CYS A 107 3.94 6.07 -7.23
C CYS A 107 3.33 6.04 -5.81
N LEU A 108 4.16 5.75 -4.81
CA LEU A 108 3.76 5.74 -3.40
C LEU A 108 4.24 6.99 -2.66
N GLY A 109 3.35 7.61 -1.90
CA GLY A 109 3.66 8.67 -0.96
C GLY A 109 4.08 8.13 0.40
N VAL A 110 5.31 8.41 0.84
CA VAL A 110 5.85 7.95 2.13
C VAL A 110 6.16 9.10 3.07
N MET A 111 5.60 9.05 4.28
CA MET A 111 5.92 10.01 5.34
C MET A 111 7.23 9.63 6.02
N LEU A 112 8.30 10.39 5.75
CA LEU A 112 9.61 10.19 6.36
C LEU A 112 9.88 11.16 7.51
N SER A 113 8.87 11.69 8.20
CA SER A 113 9.06 12.50 9.42
C SER A 113 9.31 11.61 10.64
N ASN A 114 9.86 12.18 11.74
CA ASN A 114 10.24 11.37 12.92
C ASN A 114 9.04 10.71 13.59
N ASP A 115 7.88 11.35 13.51
CA ASP A 115 6.65 10.91 14.15
C ASP A 115 5.66 10.26 13.16
N ALA A 116 6.10 9.97 11.93
CA ALA A 116 5.25 9.40 10.89
C ALA A 116 4.69 8.02 11.26
N HIS A 117 5.53 7.19 11.91
CA HIS A 117 5.21 5.82 12.28
C HIS A 117 5.49 5.62 13.77
N LYS A 118 4.51 6.00 14.61
CA LYS A 118 4.60 5.85 16.07
C LYS A 118 4.53 4.36 16.42
N VAL A 119 5.65 3.80 16.88
CA VAL A 119 5.70 2.40 17.34
C VAL A 119 4.82 2.25 18.58
N GLY A 120 3.99 1.19 18.59
CA GLY A 120 3.04 0.93 19.68
C GLY A 120 1.74 1.73 19.61
N SER A 121 1.55 2.57 18.58
CA SER A 121 0.22 3.11 18.27
C SER A 121 -0.71 1.99 17.81
N ARG A 122 -1.99 2.04 18.19
CA ARG A 122 -3.00 1.09 17.68
C ARG A 122 -3.14 1.14 16.16
N TYR A 123 -2.90 2.32 15.58
CA TYR A 123 -2.94 2.53 14.12
C TYR A 123 -1.64 2.13 13.42
N ASN A 124 -0.72 1.46 14.11
CA ASN A 124 0.54 0.93 13.58
C ASN A 124 0.77 -0.50 14.09
N ALA A 125 -0.18 -1.38 13.76
CA ALA A 125 -0.19 -2.79 14.14
C ALA A 125 1.12 -3.55 13.83
N ILE A 126 1.72 -3.36 12.65
CA ILE A 126 2.98 -4.04 12.26
C ILE A 126 4.21 -3.40 12.92
N HIS A 127 4.04 -2.31 13.67
CA HIS A 127 5.11 -1.62 14.38
C HIS A 127 6.23 -1.10 13.46
N ILE A 128 5.86 -0.67 12.25
CA ILE A 128 6.75 0.05 11.36
C ILE A 128 7.28 1.28 12.09
N SER A 129 8.56 1.56 11.93
CA SER A 129 9.27 2.60 12.64
C SER A 129 10.01 3.51 11.66
N ARG A 130 10.76 4.49 12.18
CA ARG A 130 11.65 5.33 11.39
C ARG A 130 12.65 4.54 10.54
N ARG A 131 12.90 3.26 10.87
CA ARG A 131 13.78 2.37 10.10
C ARG A 131 13.35 2.20 8.64
N ILE A 132 12.08 2.44 8.30
CA ILE A 132 11.61 2.46 6.91
C ILE A 132 12.43 3.43 6.03
N ARG A 133 13.00 4.50 6.61
CA ARG A 133 13.89 5.41 5.88
C ARG A 133 15.18 4.74 5.43
N GLY A 134 15.77 3.91 6.29
CA GLY A 134 16.95 3.14 5.95
C GLY A 134 16.63 2.17 4.81
N VAL A 135 15.49 1.47 4.91
CA VAL A 135 15.03 0.59 3.81
C VAL A 135 14.87 1.34 2.50
N ILE A 136 14.24 2.51 2.49
CA ILE A 136 14.07 3.32 1.27
C ILE A 136 15.43 3.75 0.72
N LEU A 137 16.35 4.20 1.58
CA LEU A 137 17.70 4.59 1.18
C LEU A 137 18.47 3.41 0.55
N GLU A 138 18.40 2.22 1.15
CA GLU A 138 19.13 1.06 0.62
C GLU A 138 18.51 0.55 -0.69
N LEU A 139 17.17 0.61 -0.83
CA LEU A 139 16.50 0.29 -2.09
C LEU A 139 16.88 1.28 -3.21
N GLU A 140 16.96 2.58 -2.89
CA GLU A 140 17.39 3.61 -3.83
C GLU A 140 18.87 3.42 -4.22
N THR A 141 19.73 3.14 -3.24
CA THR A 141 21.17 2.87 -3.47
C THR A 141 21.40 1.62 -4.33
N ALA A 142 20.50 0.63 -4.22
CA ALA A 142 20.51 -0.58 -5.05
C ALA A 142 19.82 -0.40 -6.41
N ASP A 143 19.40 0.82 -6.78
CA ASP A 143 18.70 1.13 -8.05
C ASP A 143 17.37 0.36 -8.24
N LEU A 144 16.73 -0.04 -7.13
CA LEU A 144 15.45 -0.75 -7.13
C LEU A 144 14.25 0.19 -7.09
N ILE A 145 14.45 1.42 -6.58
CA ILE A 145 13.39 2.44 -6.56
C ILE A 145 13.94 3.81 -6.96
N ASN A 146 13.11 4.58 -7.66
CA ASN A 146 13.30 6.02 -7.85
C ASN A 146 12.65 6.79 -6.71
N VAL A 147 13.35 7.81 -6.18
CA VAL A 147 12.86 8.63 -5.06
C VAL A 147 12.79 10.10 -5.45
N LYS A 148 11.63 10.73 -5.25
CA LYS A 148 11.46 12.18 -5.34
C LYS A 148 11.13 12.75 -3.96
N GLY A 149 12.09 13.45 -3.35
CA GLY A 149 11.97 14.04 -2.02
C GLY A 149 10.71 14.90 -1.84
N GLY A 150 10.15 14.90 -0.63
CA GLY A 150 8.97 15.69 -0.30
C GLY A 150 9.21 17.20 -0.38
N SER A 151 8.12 17.96 -0.45
CA SER A 151 8.12 19.43 -0.52
C SER A 151 7.20 20.00 0.55
N TYR A 152 7.65 21.09 1.18
CA TYR A 152 6.89 21.81 2.19
C TYR A 152 7.14 23.31 2.09
N SER A 153 6.07 24.05 1.80
CA SER A 153 6.04 25.51 1.81
C SER A 153 5.73 26.04 3.21
N HIS A 154 6.53 27.01 3.64
CA HIS A 154 6.36 27.71 4.92
C HIS A 154 5.45 28.95 4.81
N SER A 155 5.11 29.40 3.59
CA SER A 155 4.39 30.66 3.33
C SER A 155 2.86 30.54 3.37
N GLY A 156 2.33 29.41 3.85
CA GLY A 156 0.88 29.17 3.97
C GLY A 156 0.20 28.74 2.66
N ASP A 157 0.84 28.96 1.50
CA ASP A 157 0.44 28.30 0.26
C ASP A 157 0.88 26.83 0.30
N THR A 158 -0.09 25.94 0.47
CA THR A 158 0.14 24.49 0.54
C THR A 158 0.11 23.81 -0.82
N LYS A 159 -0.13 24.58 -1.89
CA LYS A 159 -0.14 24.07 -3.26
C LYS A 159 1.27 23.56 -3.60
N GLY A 160 1.37 22.29 -3.94
CA GLY A 160 2.65 21.64 -4.20
C GLY A 160 3.30 20.97 -2.98
N ASN A 161 2.69 21.02 -1.79
CA ASN A 161 3.18 20.24 -0.64
C ASN A 161 2.93 18.75 -0.83
N ARG A 162 3.96 17.94 -0.67
CA ARG A 162 3.83 16.47 -0.72
C ARG A 162 4.88 15.79 0.14
N THR A 163 4.55 14.57 0.53
CA THR A 163 5.51 13.64 1.11
C THR A 163 6.49 13.13 0.04
N THR A 164 7.53 12.42 0.46
CA THR A 164 8.43 11.72 -0.46
C THR A 164 7.64 10.80 -1.36
N ARG A 165 8.02 10.70 -2.63
CA ARG A 165 7.48 9.72 -3.57
C ARG A 165 8.51 8.67 -3.89
N ILE A 166 8.07 7.42 -3.95
CA ILE A 166 8.87 6.29 -4.40
C ILE A 166 8.14 5.55 -5.53
N LYS A 167 8.87 5.09 -6.53
CA LYS A 167 8.36 4.26 -7.63
C LYS A 167 9.36 3.12 -7.87
N ALA A 168 8.88 1.95 -8.26
CA ALA A 168 9.77 0.88 -8.70
C ALA A 168 10.56 1.34 -9.94
N THR A 169 11.84 0.96 -10.03
CA THR A 169 12.59 1.06 -11.30
C THR A 169 12.27 -0.16 -12.18
N GLY A 170 12.65 -0.09 -13.46
CA GLY A 170 12.59 -1.27 -14.33
C GLY A 170 13.31 -2.50 -13.75
N LEU A 171 14.35 -2.31 -12.93
CA LEU A 171 15.03 -3.42 -12.24
C LEU A 171 14.09 -4.14 -11.27
N LEU A 172 13.39 -3.39 -10.41
CA LEU A 172 12.44 -3.98 -9.46
C LEU A 172 11.18 -4.51 -10.16
N GLU A 173 10.73 -3.87 -11.24
CA GLU A 173 9.61 -4.36 -12.06
C GLU A 173 9.91 -5.74 -12.66
N MET A 174 11.14 -6.02 -13.12
CA MET A 174 11.53 -7.36 -13.55
C MET A 174 11.42 -8.41 -12.43
N HIS A 175 11.67 -8.03 -11.16
CA HIS A 175 11.43 -8.91 -10.03
C HIS A 175 9.93 -9.16 -9.79
N PHE A 176 9.07 -8.18 -10.10
CA PHE A 176 7.63 -8.26 -9.96
C PHE A 176 6.94 -9.09 -11.06
N GLU A 177 7.38 -8.95 -12.32
CA GLU A 177 6.85 -9.70 -13.45
C GLU A 177 6.97 -11.22 -13.26
N GLY A 178 8.02 -11.67 -12.56
CA GLY A 178 8.21 -13.08 -12.22
C GLY A 178 7.35 -13.62 -11.08
N LEU A 179 6.44 -12.82 -10.50
CA LEU A 179 5.62 -13.22 -9.36
C LEU A 179 4.24 -13.72 -9.76
N GLU A 180 3.96 -14.98 -9.45
CA GLU A 180 2.64 -15.60 -9.59
C GLU A 180 1.86 -15.49 -8.27
N VAL A 181 1.40 -14.29 -7.93
CA VAL A 181 0.63 -14.05 -6.68
C VAL A 181 -0.87 -13.98 -6.98
N PRO A 182 -1.68 -14.93 -6.45
CA PRO A 182 -3.12 -14.91 -6.61
C PRO A 182 -3.77 -13.63 -6.07
N PRO A 183 -4.91 -13.17 -6.63
CA PRO A 183 -5.56 -11.94 -6.17
C PRO A 183 -5.88 -11.91 -4.66
N PHE A 184 -6.22 -13.05 -4.07
CA PHE A 184 -6.55 -13.17 -2.64
C PHE A 184 -5.34 -13.39 -1.72
N ALA A 185 -4.16 -13.63 -2.28
CA ALA A 185 -2.96 -13.88 -1.49
C ALA A 185 -2.43 -12.61 -0.81
N ILE A 186 -2.87 -11.43 -1.26
CA ILE A 186 -2.48 -10.14 -0.69
C ILE A 186 -3.71 -9.52 -0.02
N GLY A 187 -3.56 -9.16 1.25
CA GLY A 187 -4.64 -8.60 2.04
C GLY A 187 -4.16 -7.40 2.86
N ARG A 188 -4.70 -7.30 4.06
CA ARG A 188 -4.16 -6.44 5.12
C ARG A 188 -3.80 -7.31 6.31
N HIS A 189 -2.86 -6.86 7.11
CA HIS A 189 -2.47 -7.53 8.33
C HIS A 189 -3.65 -7.69 9.28
N GLU A 190 -3.77 -8.85 9.93
CA GLU A 190 -4.90 -9.21 10.78
C GLU A 190 -5.12 -8.24 11.95
N ASP A 191 -4.03 -7.79 12.58
CA ASP A 191 -4.08 -6.85 13.71
C ASP A 191 -4.37 -5.38 13.34
N ILE A 192 -4.71 -5.08 12.08
CA ILE A 192 -5.01 -3.70 11.69
C ILE A 192 -6.25 -3.18 12.44
N GLU A 193 -6.12 -2.01 13.07
CA GLU A 193 -7.26 -1.37 13.74
C GLU A 193 -8.34 -0.96 12.73
N CYS A 194 -9.55 -1.48 12.94
CA CYS A 194 -10.72 -1.21 12.10
C CYS A 194 -11.67 -0.17 12.73
N ILE A 195 -11.49 0.18 14.02
CA ILE A 195 -12.24 1.23 14.73
C ILE A 195 -11.35 2.47 14.88
N ILE A 196 -11.72 3.54 14.18
CA ILE A 196 -10.94 4.78 14.12
C ILE A 196 -11.65 5.89 14.88
N LEU A 197 -10.95 6.52 15.82
CA LEU A 197 -11.40 7.74 16.48
C LEU A 197 -10.60 8.92 15.96
N ASN A 198 -11.23 9.80 15.20
CA ASN A 198 -10.60 10.99 14.64
C ASN A 198 -10.80 12.21 15.54
N ASP A 199 -9.82 13.11 15.57
CA ASP A 199 -9.89 14.38 16.31
C ASP A 199 -10.93 15.37 15.75
N LYS A 200 -11.34 15.22 14.49
CA LYS A 200 -12.18 16.16 13.73
C LYS A 200 -13.12 15.41 12.78
N ASP A 201 -14.04 16.15 12.18
CA ASP A 201 -15.00 15.60 11.22
C ASP A 201 -14.39 15.26 9.85
N THR A 202 -15.08 14.34 9.18
CA THR A 202 -14.85 13.95 7.79
C THR A 202 -16.13 14.09 6.97
N ASN A 203 -16.00 14.29 5.65
CA ASN A 203 -17.10 14.30 4.70
C ASN A 203 -17.62 12.87 4.41
N GLU A 204 -18.55 12.75 3.46
CA GLU A 204 -19.16 11.48 3.05
C GLU A 204 -18.18 10.46 2.44
N PHE A 205 -16.98 10.90 2.03
CA PHE A 205 -15.91 10.04 1.51
C PHE A 205 -14.82 9.76 2.55
N GLY A 206 -15.01 10.20 3.80
CA GLY A 206 -14.01 10.05 4.87
C GLY A 206 -12.87 11.06 4.81
N GLU A 207 -12.99 12.12 4.00
CA GLU A 207 -11.98 13.17 3.89
C GLU A 207 -12.21 14.28 4.93
N PRO A 208 -11.17 14.88 5.52
CA PRO A 208 -11.32 15.90 6.56
C PRO A 208 -12.18 17.11 6.15
N ILE A 209 -13.07 17.58 7.04
CA ILE A 209 -13.79 18.84 6.86
C ILE A 209 -12.89 20.01 7.31
N GLY A 210 -12.49 20.86 6.37
CA GLY A 210 -11.67 22.06 6.60
C GLY A 210 -10.19 21.92 6.21
N LYS A 211 -9.39 22.98 6.45
CA LYS A 211 -7.99 23.07 5.96
C LYS A 211 -7.00 22.12 6.65
N LYS A 212 -7.30 21.64 7.86
CA LYS A 212 -6.40 20.76 8.61
C LYS A 212 -6.88 19.32 8.50
N LYS A 213 -5.97 18.41 8.10
CA LYS A 213 -6.25 16.98 8.06
C LYS A 213 -6.66 16.48 9.45
N SER A 214 -7.76 15.74 9.52
CA SER A 214 -8.11 15.00 10.72
C SER A 214 -7.13 13.85 10.92
N LYS A 215 -6.79 13.58 12.17
CA LYS A 215 -5.86 12.52 12.54
C LYS A 215 -6.55 11.55 13.49
N PRO A 216 -6.31 10.24 13.32
CA PRO A 216 -6.66 9.26 14.33
C PRO A 216 -5.96 9.58 15.66
N ILE A 217 -6.70 9.47 16.76
CA ILE A 217 -6.22 9.63 18.13
C ILE A 217 -6.31 8.30 18.87
N GLU A 218 -5.37 8.08 19.79
CA GLU A 218 -5.39 6.91 20.67
C GLU A 218 -6.62 6.96 21.59
N TYR A 219 -7.16 5.80 21.92
CA TYR A 219 -8.22 5.63 22.91
C TYR A 219 -7.95 4.41 23.78
N HIS A 220 -8.66 4.27 24.90
CA HIS A 220 -8.63 3.07 25.72
C HIS A 220 -9.71 2.11 25.25
N ASP A 221 -9.39 0.81 25.24
CA ASP A 221 -10.39 -0.19 24.89
C ASP A 221 -11.47 -0.26 25.98
N THR A 222 -12.72 -0.22 25.55
CA THR A 222 -13.93 -0.46 26.33
C THR A 222 -14.62 -1.74 25.82
N PRO A 223 -15.55 -2.34 26.60
CA PRO A 223 -16.34 -3.47 26.12
C PRO A 223 -17.00 -3.22 24.76
N GLU A 224 -17.53 -2.01 24.55
CA GLU A 224 -18.21 -1.61 23.30
C GLU A 224 -17.23 -1.55 22.13
N THR A 225 -16.07 -0.91 22.31
CA THR A 225 -15.05 -0.82 21.23
C THR A 225 -14.50 -2.20 20.86
N ASN A 226 -14.37 -3.11 21.83
CA ASN A 226 -13.94 -4.49 21.59
C ASN A 226 -14.99 -5.27 20.79
N GLN A 227 -16.27 -5.15 21.17
CA GLN A 227 -17.37 -5.75 20.43
C GLN A 227 -17.42 -5.24 18.98
N TRP A 228 -17.37 -3.91 18.77
CA TRP A 228 -17.37 -3.35 17.40
C TRP A 228 -16.19 -3.82 16.58
N ARG A 229 -15.01 -3.96 17.21
CA ARG A 229 -13.80 -4.46 16.54
C ARG A 229 -13.98 -5.92 16.13
N GLU A 230 -14.48 -6.77 17.02
CA GLU A 230 -14.73 -8.18 16.71
C GLU A 230 -15.72 -8.34 15.55
N GLU A 231 -16.87 -7.66 15.64
CA GLU A 231 -17.91 -7.68 14.60
C GLU A 231 -17.37 -7.19 13.24
N LEU A 232 -16.67 -6.06 13.23
CA LEU A 232 -16.14 -5.48 11.99
C LEU A 232 -14.96 -6.29 11.43
N THR A 233 -14.15 -6.90 12.26
CA THR A 233 -13.09 -7.83 11.82
C THR A 233 -13.72 -9.07 11.16
N ALA A 234 -14.76 -9.66 11.76
CA ALA A 234 -15.49 -10.77 11.15
C ALA A 234 -16.08 -10.38 9.79
N TYR A 235 -16.70 -9.20 9.69
CA TYR A 235 -17.20 -8.67 8.42
C TYR A 235 -16.09 -8.47 7.39
N ASN A 236 -14.94 -7.89 7.78
CA ASN A 236 -13.79 -7.71 6.89
C ASN A 236 -13.21 -9.04 6.39
N ASN A 237 -13.19 -10.07 7.24
CA ASN A 237 -12.75 -11.41 6.84
C ASN A 237 -13.69 -12.01 5.78
N GLN A 238 -15.00 -11.81 5.93
CA GLN A 238 -15.98 -12.21 4.91
C GLN A 238 -15.77 -11.45 3.59
N LEU A 239 -15.56 -10.14 3.65
CA LEU A 239 -15.26 -9.33 2.46
C LEU A 239 -13.96 -9.79 1.79
N ALA A 240 -12.91 -10.09 2.56
CA ALA A 240 -11.64 -10.58 2.04
C ALA A 240 -11.82 -11.87 1.24
N ALA A 241 -12.62 -12.81 1.74
CA ALA A 241 -12.91 -14.09 1.10
C ALA A 241 -13.92 -14.02 -0.07
N THR A 242 -14.66 -12.93 -0.20
CA THR A 242 -15.68 -12.77 -1.25
C THR A 242 -15.07 -12.13 -2.50
N TYR A 243 -15.26 -12.72 -3.68
CA TYR A 243 -14.87 -12.06 -4.93
C TYR A 243 -15.84 -10.92 -5.22
N ILE A 244 -15.36 -9.67 -5.24
CA ILE A 244 -16.19 -8.48 -5.53
C ILE A 244 -15.63 -7.81 -6.77
N ASP A 245 -16.48 -7.58 -7.76
CA ASP A 245 -16.08 -7.06 -9.06
C ASP A 245 -17.20 -6.27 -9.73
N ILE A 246 -16.89 -5.56 -10.81
CA ILE A 246 -17.84 -4.86 -11.66
C ILE A 246 -17.75 -5.45 -13.07
N VAL A 247 -18.73 -6.28 -13.43
CA VAL A 247 -18.67 -7.08 -14.67
C VAL A 247 -18.76 -6.24 -15.95
N SER A 248 -19.23 -5.00 -15.86
CA SER A 248 -19.34 -4.07 -16.99
C SER A 248 -18.03 -3.35 -17.32
N LEU A 249 -16.99 -3.46 -16.47
CA LEU A 249 -15.71 -2.81 -16.72
C LEU A 249 -14.83 -3.63 -17.68
N GLU A 250 -14.30 -2.96 -18.70
CA GLU A 250 -13.26 -3.52 -19.58
C GLU A 250 -11.90 -3.54 -18.89
N GLU A 251 -11.59 -2.46 -18.16
CA GLU A 251 -10.35 -2.30 -17.40
C GLU A 251 -10.64 -2.32 -15.90
N PRO A 252 -9.80 -2.95 -15.07
CA PRO A 252 -10.03 -3.07 -13.62
C PRO A 252 -9.69 -1.77 -12.87
N THR A 253 -9.92 -0.61 -13.49
CA THR A 253 -9.67 0.70 -12.90
C THR A 253 -10.77 1.70 -13.28
N ILE A 254 -11.07 2.61 -12.36
CA ILE A 254 -12.00 3.73 -12.59
C ILE A 254 -11.28 5.03 -12.27
N THR A 255 -11.42 6.03 -13.13
CA THR A 255 -10.95 7.39 -12.83
C THR A 255 -12.09 8.22 -12.26
N ARG A 256 -11.89 8.80 -11.07
CA ARG A 256 -12.80 9.75 -10.43
C ARG A 256 -12.17 11.13 -10.30
N LEU A 257 -13.00 12.17 -10.39
CA LEU A 257 -12.64 13.54 -10.01
C LEU A 257 -12.94 13.78 -8.52
N LYS A 258 -11.95 14.29 -7.78
CA LYS A 258 -12.09 14.72 -6.40
C LYS A 258 -12.73 16.10 -6.30
N SER A 259 -13.21 16.45 -5.10
CA SER A 259 -13.79 17.75 -4.79
C SER A 259 -12.83 18.92 -5.05
N ASN A 260 -11.52 18.69 -4.98
CA ASN A 260 -10.47 19.66 -5.26
C ASN A 260 -10.05 19.74 -6.74
N GLY A 261 -10.69 18.96 -7.63
CA GLY A 261 -10.39 18.91 -9.06
C GLY A 261 -9.29 17.92 -9.47
N ASP A 262 -8.67 17.22 -8.51
CA ASP A 262 -7.66 16.20 -8.83
C ASP A 262 -8.31 14.93 -9.38
N LYS A 263 -7.66 14.28 -10.34
CA LYS A 263 -8.04 12.94 -10.79
C LYS A 263 -7.46 11.89 -9.85
N GLN A 264 -8.23 10.84 -9.60
CA GLN A 264 -7.82 9.67 -8.82
C GLN A 264 -8.21 8.41 -9.58
N THR A 265 -7.23 7.53 -9.79
CA THR A 265 -7.46 6.17 -10.27
C THR A 265 -7.78 5.26 -9.09
N ILE A 266 -8.89 4.54 -9.19
CA ILE A 266 -9.38 3.55 -8.22
C ILE A 266 -9.23 2.18 -8.87
N GLY A 267 -8.42 1.30 -8.30
CA GLY A 267 -8.33 -0.08 -8.76
C GLY A 267 -9.51 -0.90 -8.25
N ILE A 268 -10.20 -1.58 -9.16
CA ILE A 268 -11.21 -2.60 -8.86
C ILE A 268 -10.47 -3.93 -8.70
N ASN A 269 -10.19 -4.27 -7.45
CA ASN A 269 -9.42 -5.45 -7.10
C ASN A 269 -9.83 -6.03 -5.75
N GLN A 270 -9.30 -7.21 -5.44
CA GLN A 270 -9.57 -7.92 -4.19
C GLN A 270 -8.81 -7.34 -2.98
N ASN A 271 -7.95 -6.34 -3.20
CA ASN A 271 -7.06 -5.76 -2.19
C ASN A 271 -7.62 -4.47 -1.57
N GLY A 272 -8.69 -3.91 -2.16
CA GLY A 272 -9.33 -2.64 -1.81
C GLY A 272 -10.67 -2.78 -1.08
N LYS A 273 -10.94 -3.91 -0.42
CA LYS A 273 -12.25 -4.23 0.18
C LYS A 273 -12.35 -3.92 1.68
N PHE A 274 -11.24 -3.60 2.35
CA PHE A 274 -11.22 -3.42 3.80
C PHE A 274 -12.00 -2.18 4.26
N VAL A 275 -12.84 -2.38 5.26
CA VAL A 275 -13.75 -1.39 5.83
C VAL A 275 -13.33 -1.03 7.26
N ARG A 276 -13.48 0.24 7.62
CA ARG A 276 -13.28 0.81 8.95
C ARG A 276 -14.55 1.48 9.42
N ARG A 277 -14.78 1.51 10.73
CA ARG A 277 -15.78 2.39 11.34
C ARG A 277 -15.09 3.63 11.87
N ILE A 278 -15.50 4.80 11.42
CA ILE A 278 -14.83 6.07 11.74
C ILE A 278 -15.74 6.97 12.56
N PHE A 279 -15.29 7.28 13.77
CA PHE A 279 -15.87 8.28 14.68
C PHE A 279 -15.08 9.59 14.59
N SER A 280 -15.70 10.71 14.94
CA SER A 280 -15.09 12.03 14.83
C SER A 280 -15.12 12.81 16.15
N ARG A 281 -14.40 13.94 16.18
CA ARG A 281 -14.37 14.89 17.31
C ARG A 281 -13.89 14.28 18.64
N GLY A 282 -13.16 13.16 18.57
CA GLY A 282 -12.71 12.43 19.75
C GLY A 282 -13.85 11.83 20.58
N ASP A 283 -15.03 11.65 19.99
CA ASP A 283 -16.23 11.21 20.72
C ASP A 283 -17.02 10.16 19.90
N TRP A 284 -17.37 9.05 20.56
CA TRP A 284 -18.08 7.90 20.01
C TRP A 284 -19.51 8.21 19.57
N MET A 285 -20.08 9.35 19.98
CA MET A 285 -21.41 9.80 19.58
C MET A 285 -21.41 10.56 18.25
N PHE A 286 -20.24 10.89 17.70
CA PHE A 286 -20.13 11.64 16.45
C PHE A 286 -19.62 10.76 15.30
N ASN A 287 -20.32 10.84 14.17
CA ASN A 287 -20.13 9.99 13.00
C ASN A 287 -20.40 8.50 13.30
N GLY A 288 -19.44 7.60 13.08
CA GLY A 288 -19.61 6.17 13.26
C GLY A 288 -20.02 5.41 12.00
N ARG A 289 -19.90 6.03 10.82
CA ARG A 289 -20.13 5.39 9.51
C ARG A 289 -18.99 4.45 9.12
N PHE A 290 -19.30 3.52 8.22
CA PHE A 290 -18.34 2.59 7.63
C PHE A 290 -17.70 3.20 6.38
N TYR A 291 -16.37 3.08 6.28
CA TYR A 291 -15.56 3.64 5.19
C TYR A 291 -14.50 2.65 4.70
N GLY A 292 -14.18 2.63 3.40
CA GLY A 292 -12.92 2.09 2.89
C GLY A 292 -13.03 1.26 1.62
N GLY A 293 -14.06 0.41 1.50
CA GLY A 293 -14.29 -0.41 0.32
C GLY A 293 -14.34 0.44 -0.95
N TRP A 294 -13.69 0.00 -2.03
CA TRP A 294 -13.61 0.77 -3.28
C TRP A 294 -14.99 1.14 -3.85
N TRP A 295 -16.03 0.35 -3.58
CA TRP A 295 -17.41 0.60 -4.03
C TRP A 295 -18.02 1.89 -3.46
N GLN A 296 -17.48 2.43 -2.37
CA GLN A 296 -17.90 3.73 -1.83
C GLN A 296 -17.29 4.92 -2.59
N GLN A 297 -16.33 4.65 -3.49
CA GLN A 297 -15.60 5.68 -4.22
C GLN A 297 -16.04 5.81 -5.68
N ILE A 298 -16.97 4.97 -6.14
CA ILE A 298 -17.44 4.92 -7.53
C ILE A 298 -18.86 5.51 -7.69
N GLY A 299 -19.25 5.79 -8.92
CA GLY A 299 -20.58 6.32 -9.25
C GLY A 299 -21.71 5.32 -8.99
N GLU A 300 -22.94 5.84 -8.81
CA GLU A 300 -24.15 5.02 -8.64
C GLU A 300 -24.41 4.11 -9.85
N ASP A 301 -24.13 4.61 -11.05
CA ASP A 301 -24.22 3.86 -12.31
C ASP A 301 -23.39 2.56 -12.26
N LEU A 302 -22.14 2.64 -11.80
CA LEU A 302 -21.26 1.48 -11.71
C LEU A 302 -21.57 0.58 -10.51
N ARG A 303 -22.18 1.12 -9.44
CA ARG A 303 -22.57 0.32 -8.26
C ARG A 303 -23.61 -0.74 -8.59
N ARG A 304 -24.48 -0.47 -9.57
CA ARG A 304 -25.53 -1.42 -10.02
C ARG A 304 -24.96 -2.68 -10.68
N ASP A 305 -23.74 -2.58 -11.20
CA ASP A 305 -23.05 -3.67 -11.89
C ASP A 305 -22.11 -4.44 -10.97
N ILE A 306 -22.10 -4.13 -9.66
CA ILE A 306 -21.33 -4.88 -8.67
C ILE A 306 -21.87 -6.30 -8.57
N THR A 307 -20.94 -7.25 -8.60
CA THR A 307 -21.22 -8.66 -8.35
C THR A 307 -20.48 -9.16 -7.12
N LEU A 308 -21.08 -10.15 -6.45
CA LEU A 308 -20.48 -10.90 -5.36
C LEU A 308 -20.39 -12.36 -5.79
N ASN A 309 -19.17 -12.89 -5.90
CA ASN A 309 -18.91 -14.24 -6.44
C ASN A 309 -19.59 -14.47 -7.79
N ASN A 310 -19.52 -13.47 -8.69
CA ASN A 310 -20.16 -13.44 -10.01
C ASN A 310 -21.69 -13.48 -9.98
N LEU A 311 -22.32 -13.24 -8.82
CA LEU A 311 -23.76 -13.08 -8.71
C LEU A 311 -24.12 -11.60 -8.70
N PRO A 312 -25.13 -11.16 -9.47
CA PRO A 312 -25.57 -9.77 -9.49
C PRO A 312 -26.10 -9.35 -8.12
N THR A 313 -25.88 -8.09 -7.77
CA THR A 313 -26.42 -7.50 -6.55
C THR A 313 -27.62 -6.61 -6.84
N VAL A 314 -28.39 -6.32 -5.80
CA VAL A 314 -29.44 -5.29 -5.83
C VAL A 314 -29.11 -4.28 -4.75
N GLU A 315 -29.05 -3.01 -5.12
CA GLU A 315 -28.87 -1.93 -4.16
C GLU A 315 -30.14 -1.78 -3.33
N VAL A 316 -30.02 -1.91 -2.01
CA VAL A 316 -31.12 -1.74 -1.06
C VAL A 316 -31.02 -0.32 -0.51
N VAL A 317 -32.08 0.47 -0.70
CA VAL A 317 -32.22 1.86 -0.24
C VAL A 317 -32.95 1.90 1.09
#